data_AF-A0A2X2K6B7-F1
#
_entry.id   AF-A0A2X2K6B7-F1
#
_cell.length_a   1.000
_cell.length_b   1.000
_cell.length_c   1.000
_cell.angle_alpha   90.00
_cell.angle_beta   90.00
_cell.angle_gamma   90.00
#
_symmetry.space_group_name_H-M   'P 1'
#
loop_
_entity.id
_entity.type
_entity.pdbx_description
1 polymer ?
#
loop_
_entity_poly.entity_id
_entity_poly.type
_entity_poly.pdbx_seq_one_letter_code
_entity_poly.pdbx_strand_id
1 'polypeptide(L)'
;MQIKLQKAGQSILYTIESNPGPGLGILLAYMIFGKGTAKATSYGAGIIHFFGGIHEIYFPYVLMRPLLFIAVILGGMTGVATYQATGFGFKSPASPGSFIVYCLNAPRGEFLHMLLGVFLATLVSFVVAALIMKFTKEPKQDLEAATAQMETTKGKKSSVASKLVSSDKNVNTEENASGNVSETSSLDDDPEALLDNYNTEDVDAHNYNNINHVIFACDAGMGSSAMGASMLRNKFKKAGINDITVTNTAINQLPKDAQLVITQKKLTDRAIKQTPNAIHISVDNFLNSPRYEELLNNLKKDDQA
;
A
#
# COMPACT_ATOMS: atom_id res chain seq x y z
N MET A 1 -43.54 -17.98 -16.69
CA MET A 1 -42.12 -17.68 -16.40
C MET A 1 -41.37 -17.67 -17.73
N GLN A 2 -41.39 -16.54 -18.44
CA GLN A 2 -40.66 -16.36 -19.69
C GLN A 2 -39.20 -16.06 -19.34
N ILE A 3 -38.35 -17.08 -19.35
CA ILE A 3 -36.90 -16.90 -19.45
C ILE A 3 -36.69 -16.23 -20.80
N LYS A 4 -36.58 -14.89 -20.83
CA LYS A 4 -36.18 -14.17 -22.03
C LYS A 4 -34.79 -14.69 -22.39
N LEU A 5 -34.73 -15.51 -23.44
CA LEU A 5 -33.52 -15.80 -24.19
C LEU A 5 -32.74 -14.50 -24.32
N GLN A 6 -31.47 -14.49 -23.91
CA GLN A 6 -30.58 -13.34 -24.06
C GLN A 6 -30.84 -12.70 -25.43
N LYS A 7 -31.23 -11.42 -25.45
CA LYS A 7 -31.42 -10.72 -26.72
C LYS A 7 -30.11 -10.87 -27.49
N ALA A 8 -30.20 -11.28 -28.76
CA ALA A 8 -29.03 -11.59 -29.58
C ALA A 8 -27.91 -10.54 -29.38
N GLY A 9 -26.77 -10.99 -28.83
CA GLY A 9 -25.60 -10.16 -28.56
C GLY A 9 -25.42 -9.62 -27.13
N GLN A 10 -26.29 -9.95 -26.15
CA GLN A 10 -26.07 -9.64 -24.73
C GLN A 10 -25.52 -10.84 -23.97
N SER A 11 -24.53 -10.65 -23.09
CA SER A 11 -23.99 -11.70 -22.22
C SER A 11 -23.76 -11.21 -20.80
N ILE A 12 -24.12 -12.06 -19.83
CA ILE A 12 -23.81 -11.86 -18.41
C ILE A 12 -22.30 -11.95 -18.14
N LEU A 13 -21.55 -12.70 -18.96
CA LEU A 13 -20.10 -12.90 -18.76
C LEU A 13 -19.34 -11.57 -18.76
N TYR A 14 -19.80 -10.62 -19.57
CA TYR A 14 -19.24 -9.26 -19.64
C TYR A 14 -19.44 -8.42 -18.37
N THR A 15 -20.26 -8.90 -17.43
CA THR A 15 -20.56 -8.24 -16.14
C THR A 15 -19.80 -8.85 -14.97
N ILE A 16 -19.20 -10.05 -15.12
CA ILE A 16 -18.68 -10.83 -13.98
C ILE A 16 -17.45 -10.16 -13.38
N GLU A 17 -16.46 -9.84 -14.21
CA GLU A 17 -15.19 -9.28 -13.75
C GLU A 17 -15.28 -7.79 -13.41
N SER A 18 -16.25 -7.10 -13.99
CA SER A 18 -16.30 -5.65 -14.00
C SER A 18 -17.34 -5.08 -13.03
N ASN A 19 -18.03 -5.92 -12.23
CA ASN A 19 -19.04 -5.46 -11.28
C ASN A 19 -18.37 -4.75 -10.10
N PRO A 20 -18.56 -3.42 -9.93
CA PRO A 20 -17.90 -2.70 -8.84
C PRO A 20 -18.52 -3.00 -7.48
N GLY A 21 -19.70 -3.63 -7.44
CA GLY A 21 -20.52 -3.79 -6.24
C GLY A 21 -19.80 -4.50 -5.08
N PRO A 22 -19.21 -5.70 -5.27
CA PRO A 22 -18.57 -6.45 -4.19
C PRO A 22 -17.42 -5.68 -3.52
N GLY A 23 -16.52 -5.09 -4.33
CA GLY A 23 -15.39 -4.29 -3.81
C GLY A 23 -15.85 -3.02 -3.10
N LEU A 24 -16.88 -2.34 -3.64
CA LEU A 24 -17.47 -1.17 -2.99
C LEU A 24 -18.05 -1.51 -1.61
N GLY A 25 -18.68 -2.68 -1.46
CA GLY A 25 -19.21 -3.14 -0.17
C GLY A 25 -18.13 -3.25 0.91
N ILE A 26 -16.95 -3.77 0.55
CA ILE A 26 -15.79 -3.82 1.46
C ILE A 26 -15.34 -2.42 1.86
N LEU A 27 -15.19 -1.52 0.90
CA LEU A 27 -14.71 -0.16 1.14
C LEU A 27 -15.70 0.62 2.02
N LEU A 28 -17.01 0.49 1.79
CA LEU A 28 -18.03 1.05 2.67
C LEU A 28 -17.96 0.50 4.10
N ALA A 29 -17.66 -0.79 4.26
CA ALA A 29 -17.47 -1.38 5.58
C ALA A 29 -16.25 -0.76 6.29
N TYR A 30 -15.16 -0.48 5.58
CA TYR A 30 -14.01 0.24 6.13
C TYR A 30 -14.30 1.73 6.42
N MET A 31 -15.10 2.41 5.60
CA MET A 31 -15.51 3.79 5.88
C MET A 31 -16.28 3.90 7.20
N ILE A 32 -17.15 2.92 7.49
CA ILE A 32 -17.99 2.95 8.69
C ILE A 32 -17.25 2.33 9.89
N PHE A 33 -16.78 1.10 9.77
CA PHE A 33 -16.25 0.27 10.86
C PHE A 33 -14.72 0.17 10.90
N GLY A 34 -14.03 0.71 9.90
CA GLY A 34 -12.57 0.76 9.87
C GLY A 34 -12.01 1.68 10.97
N LYS A 35 -10.72 1.54 11.23
CA LYS A 35 -9.99 2.38 12.20
C LYS A 35 -8.69 2.87 11.59
N GLY A 36 -8.19 4.00 12.10
CA GLY A 36 -6.90 4.57 11.71
C GLY A 36 -6.82 4.90 10.22
N THR A 37 -5.62 4.72 9.65
CA THR A 37 -5.31 5.01 8.26
C THR A 37 -6.23 4.26 7.29
N ALA A 38 -6.52 2.98 7.55
CA ALA A 38 -7.40 2.19 6.69
C ALA A 38 -8.82 2.76 6.56
N LYS A 39 -9.33 3.48 7.56
CA LYS A 39 -10.63 4.17 7.41
C LYS A 39 -10.48 5.43 6.55
N ALA A 40 -9.48 6.25 6.81
CA ALA A 40 -9.28 7.52 6.13
C ALA A 40 -8.97 7.32 4.63
N THR A 41 -8.10 6.36 4.28
CA THR A 41 -7.80 6.03 2.88
C THR A 41 -8.96 5.35 2.14
N SER A 42 -9.89 4.71 2.85
CA SER A 42 -11.00 3.98 2.23
C SER A 42 -11.96 4.88 1.45
N TYR A 43 -12.09 6.15 1.84
CA TYR A 43 -12.89 7.15 1.12
C TYR A 43 -12.36 7.39 -0.30
N GLY A 44 -11.07 7.69 -0.41
CA GLY A 44 -10.41 7.87 -1.71
C GLY A 44 -10.40 6.58 -2.53
N ALA A 45 -10.13 5.44 -1.88
CA ALA A 45 -10.20 4.13 -2.53
C ALA A 45 -11.59 3.86 -3.11
N GLY A 46 -12.66 4.23 -2.39
CA GLY A 46 -14.06 4.06 -2.84
C GLY A 46 -14.36 4.81 -4.12
N ILE A 47 -13.93 6.07 -4.20
CA ILE A 47 -14.13 6.92 -5.38
C ILE A 47 -13.38 6.33 -6.60
N ILE A 48 -12.11 5.96 -6.41
CA ILE A 48 -11.26 5.41 -7.46
C ILE A 48 -11.75 4.04 -7.93
N HIS A 49 -12.20 3.20 -7.00
CA HIS A 49 -12.80 1.90 -7.30
C HIS A 49 -14.06 2.06 -8.15
N PHE A 50 -15.01 2.86 -7.65
CA PHE A 50 -16.36 2.92 -8.21
C PHE A 50 -16.41 3.74 -9.50
N PHE A 51 -15.83 4.94 -9.50
CA PHE A 51 -15.84 5.83 -10.67
C PHE A 51 -14.64 5.62 -11.59
N GLY A 52 -13.47 5.27 -11.05
CA GLY A 52 -12.28 4.99 -11.85
C GLY A 52 -12.26 3.58 -12.43
N GLY A 53 -12.99 2.62 -11.84
CA GLY A 53 -13.03 1.24 -12.31
C GLY A 53 -11.77 0.43 -12.03
N ILE A 54 -10.93 0.91 -11.09
CA ILE A 54 -9.69 0.25 -10.70
C ILE A 54 -10.00 -0.73 -9.55
N HIS A 55 -10.43 -1.93 -9.92
CA HIS A 55 -10.92 -2.94 -8.97
C HIS A 55 -9.84 -3.62 -8.15
N GLU A 56 -8.57 -3.35 -8.41
CA GLU A 56 -7.49 -3.81 -7.52
C GLU A 56 -7.41 -2.99 -6.22
N ILE A 57 -7.97 -1.79 -6.20
CA ILE A 57 -7.71 -0.83 -5.11
C ILE A 57 -8.31 -1.25 -3.77
N TYR A 58 -9.31 -2.16 -3.79
CA TYR A 58 -9.90 -2.72 -2.58
C TYR A 58 -9.16 -3.97 -2.08
N PHE A 59 -8.28 -4.59 -2.88
CA PHE A 59 -7.54 -5.79 -2.47
C PHE A 59 -6.63 -5.60 -1.25
N PRO A 60 -5.94 -4.47 -0.99
CA PRO A 60 -5.13 -4.35 0.22
C PRO A 60 -6.01 -4.48 1.46
N TYR A 61 -7.21 -3.89 1.43
CA TYR A 61 -8.19 -3.98 2.52
C TYR A 61 -8.62 -5.43 2.79
N VAL A 62 -8.79 -6.23 1.73
CA VAL A 62 -9.09 -7.66 1.87
C VAL A 62 -7.87 -8.42 2.40
N LEU A 63 -6.65 -8.11 1.95
CA LEU A 63 -5.43 -8.76 2.42
C LEU A 63 -5.10 -8.45 3.88
N MET A 64 -5.44 -7.25 4.38
CA MET A 64 -5.35 -6.93 5.81
C MET A 64 -6.22 -7.86 6.68
N ARG A 65 -7.36 -8.31 6.15
CA ARG A 65 -8.30 -9.21 6.84
C ARG A 65 -8.84 -10.28 5.87
N PRO A 66 -8.09 -11.37 5.64
CA PRO A 66 -8.42 -12.35 4.59
C PRO A 66 -9.81 -12.99 4.68
N LEU A 67 -10.48 -13.00 5.85
CA LEU A 67 -11.87 -13.44 5.92
C LEU A 67 -12.81 -12.62 5.02
N LEU A 68 -12.46 -11.37 4.71
CA LEU A 68 -13.23 -10.51 3.80
C LEU A 68 -13.31 -11.05 2.37
N PHE A 69 -12.49 -12.03 1.97
CA PHE A 69 -12.71 -12.75 0.71
C PHE A 69 -14.10 -13.39 0.63
N ILE A 70 -14.63 -13.86 1.76
CA ILE A 70 -15.98 -14.44 1.83
C ILE A 70 -17.03 -13.37 1.46
N ALA A 71 -16.87 -12.14 1.94
CA ALA A 71 -17.77 -11.03 1.62
C ALA A 71 -17.74 -10.70 0.12
N VAL A 72 -16.55 -10.67 -0.49
CA VAL A 72 -16.40 -10.44 -1.93
C VAL A 72 -17.05 -11.54 -2.75
N ILE A 73 -16.84 -12.80 -2.39
CA ILE A 73 -17.43 -13.96 -3.09
C ILE A 73 -18.96 -13.91 -3.00
N LEU A 74 -19.52 -13.73 -1.80
CA LEU A 74 -20.97 -13.69 -1.61
C LEU A 74 -21.61 -12.47 -2.30
N GLY A 75 -20.96 -11.31 -2.26
CA GLY A 75 -21.39 -10.12 -3.01
C GLY A 75 -21.38 -10.37 -4.52
N GLY A 76 -20.30 -10.97 -5.04
CA GLY A 76 -20.16 -11.31 -6.46
C GLY A 76 -21.22 -12.30 -6.92
N MET A 77 -21.42 -13.38 -6.16
CA MET A 77 -22.47 -14.38 -6.41
C MET A 77 -23.87 -13.75 -6.42
N THR A 78 -24.14 -12.82 -5.49
CA THR A 78 -25.43 -12.10 -5.43
C THR A 78 -25.65 -11.25 -6.69
N GLY A 79 -24.62 -10.54 -7.15
CA GLY A 79 -24.70 -9.74 -8.38
C GLY A 79 -24.97 -10.61 -9.61
N VAL A 80 -24.22 -11.70 -9.77
CA VAL A 80 -24.41 -12.66 -10.88
C VAL A 80 -25.80 -13.29 -10.83
N ALA A 81 -26.25 -13.74 -9.65
CA ALA A 81 -27.58 -14.31 -9.48
C ALA A 81 -28.69 -13.30 -9.81
N THR A 82 -28.51 -12.03 -9.43
CA THR A 82 -29.46 -10.95 -9.76
C THR A 82 -29.56 -10.77 -11.27
N TYR A 83 -28.43 -10.65 -11.96
CA TYR A 83 -28.43 -10.49 -13.42
C TYR A 83 -28.98 -11.71 -14.16
N GLN A 84 -28.70 -12.92 -13.64
CA GLN A 84 -29.27 -14.15 -14.16
C GLN A 84 -30.80 -14.16 -14.00
N ALA A 85 -31.32 -13.74 -12.85
CA ALA A 85 -32.74 -13.68 -12.57
C ALA A 85 -33.48 -12.62 -13.41
N THR A 86 -32.86 -11.46 -13.64
CA THR A 86 -33.44 -10.37 -14.44
C THR A 86 -33.18 -10.50 -15.93
N GLY A 87 -32.34 -11.46 -16.36
CA GLY A 87 -31.90 -11.60 -17.75
C GLY A 87 -31.02 -10.45 -18.24
N PHE A 88 -30.30 -9.78 -17.33
CA PHE A 88 -29.43 -8.65 -17.67
C PHE A 88 -28.08 -9.12 -18.23
N GLY A 89 -27.55 -8.40 -19.22
CA GLY A 89 -26.20 -8.61 -19.74
C GLY A 89 -25.75 -7.45 -20.61
N PHE A 90 -24.43 -7.20 -20.66
CA PHE A 90 -23.87 -6.20 -21.55
C PHE A 90 -23.71 -6.75 -22.97
N LYS A 91 -23.55 -5.85 -23.94
CA LYS A 91 -23.25 -6.22 -25.34
C LYS A 91 -21.75 -6.36 -25.61
N SER A 92 -20.93 -5.79 -24.75
CA SER A 92 -19.47 -5.83 -24.81
C SER A 92 -18.89 -5.87 -23.39
N PRO A 93 -17.63 -6.31 -23.21
CA PRO A 93 -16.94 -6.21 -21.92
C PRO A 93 -16.91 -4.76 -21.41
N ALA A 94 -17.34 -4.55 -20.17
CA ALA A 94 -17.21 -3.26 -19.50
C ALA A 94 -15.78 -3.12 -18.94
N SER A 95 -14.89 -2.49 -19.71
CA SER A 95 -13.51 -2.20 -19.30
C SER A 95 -13.18 -0.72 -19.58
N PRO A 96 -12.68 0.05 -18.59
CA PRO A 96 -12.51 -0.32 -17.17
C PRO A 96 -13.84 -0.63 -16.47
N GLY A 97 -13.79 -1.35 -15.34
CA GLY A 97 -14.97 -1.74 -14.54
C GLY A 97 -15.64 -0.57 -13.78
N SER A 98 -15.57 0.64 -14.31
CA SER A 98 -16.15 1.82 -13.67
C SER A 98 -17.68 1.80 -13.77
N PHE A 99 -18.34 2.37 -12.78
CA PHE A 99 -19.78 2.54 -12.80
C PHE A 99 -20.24 3.44 -13.96
N ILE A 100 -19.40 4.38 -14.38
CA ILE A 100 -19.65 5.25 -15.55
C ILE A 100 -19.71 4.39 -16.83
N VAL A 101 -18.72 3.52 -17.03
CA VAL A 101 -18.72 2.58 -18.17
C VAL A 101 -19.90 1.62 -18.09
N TYR A 102 -20.29 1.17 -16.89
CA TYR A 102 -21.51 0.38 -16.69
C TYR A 102 -22.75 1.12 -17.17
N CYS A 103 -22.90 2.39 -16.81
CA CYS A 103 -24.03 3.21 -17.25
C CYS A 103 -24.05 3.42 -18.76
N LEU A 104 -22.88 3.62 -19.38
CA LEU A 104 -22.74 3.83 -20.83
C LEU A 104 -22.99 2.54 -21.63
N ASN A 105 -22.55 1.39 -21.11
CA ASN A 105 -22.69 0.09 -21.76
C ASN A 105 -24.05 -0.57 -21.48
N ALA A 106 -24.79 -0.09 -20.48
CA ALA A 106 -26.10 -0.61 -20.13
C ALA A 106 -27.08 -0.50 -21.32
N PRO A 107 -27.70 -1.62 -21.74
CA PRO A 107 -28.71 -1.62 -22.77
C PRO A 107 -29.90 -0.70 -22.41
N ARG A 108 -30.43 0.03 -23.39
CA ARG A 108 -31.58 0.93 -23.19
C ARG A 108 -32.76 0.15 -22.59
N GLY A 109 -33.32 0.70 -21.50
CA GLY A 109 -34.44 0.10 -20.77
C GLY A 109 -34.06 -0.95 -19.73
N GLU A 110 -32.79 -1.34 -19.62
CA GLU A 110 -32.32 -2.34 -18.63
C GLU A 110 -31.47 -1.73 -17.52
N PHE A 111 -31.40 -0.39 -17.46
CA PHE A 111 -30.65 0.36 -16.47
C PHE A 111 -31.04 0.01 -15.03
N LEU A 112 -32.33 -0.21 -14.77
CA LEU A 112 -32.80 -0.57 -13.43
C LEU A 112 -32.28 -1.94 -12.97
N HIS A 113 -32.19 -2.92 -13.89
CA HIS A 113 -31.64 -4.25 -13.58
C HIS A 113 -30.13 -4.18 -13.30
N MET A 114 -29.41 -3.36 -14.07
CA MET A 114 -27.99 -3.07 -13.85
C MET A 114 -27.76 -2.46 -12.46
N LEU A 115 -28.52 -1.40 -12.12
CA LEU A 115 -28.44 -0.77 -10.79
C LEU A 115 -28.75 -1.75 -9.66
N LEU A 116 -29.80 -2.56 -9.84
CA LEU A 116 -30.21 -3.54 -8.82
C LEU A 116 -29.10 -4.56 -8.54
N GLY A 117 -28.45 -5.09 -9.57
CA GLY A 117 -27.37 -6.06 -9.39
C GLY A 117 -26.10 -5.45 -8.76
N VAL A 118 -25.74 -4.21 -9.12
CA VAL A 118 -24.64 -3.50 -8.44
C VAL A 118 -25.00 -3.25 -6.97
N PHE A 119 -26.19 -2.73 -6.71
CA PHE A 119 -26.66 -2.39 -5.36
C PHE A 119 -26.74 -3.62 -4.45
N LEU A 120 -27.36 -4.72 -4.90
CA LEU A 120 -27.47 -5.93 -4.10
C LEU A 120 -26.11 -6.59 -3.84
N ALA A 121 -25.21 -6.57 -4.83
CA ALA A 121 -23.84 -7.04 -4.65
C ALA A 121 -23.08 -6.21 -3.59
N THR A 122 -23.23 -4.88 -3.63
CA THR A 122 -22.67 -3.97 -2.61
C THR A 122 -23.27 -4.23 -1.24
N LEU A 123 -24.60 -4.35 -1.14
CA LEU A 123 -25.31 -4.54 0.12
C LEU A 123 -24.88 -5.84 0.80
N VAL A 124 -24.86 -6.97 0.07
CA VAL A 124 -24.46 -8.27 0.62
C VAL A 124 -22.99 -8.24 1.04
N SER A 125 -22.09 -7.75 0.19
CA SER A 125 -20.67 -7.64 0.52
C SER A 125 -20.46 -6.76 1.76
N PHE A 126 -21.14 -5.61 1.84
CA PHE A 126 -21.09 -4.70 2.99
C PHE A 126 -21.58 -5.36 4.29
N VAL A 127 -22.74 -6.02 4.27
CA VAL A 127 -23.31 -6.65 5.47
C VAL A 127 -22.39 -7.76 5.98
N VAL A 128 -21.91 -8.63 5.08
CA VAL A 128 -21.00 -9.72 5.45
C VAL A 128 -19.67 -9.16 5.96
N ALA A 129 -19.11 -8.13 5.29
CA ALA A 129 -17.89 -7.46 5.73
C ALA A 129 -18.05 -6.79 7.09
N ALA A 130 -19.17 -6.10 7.33
CA ALA A 130 -19.48 -5.48 8.60
C ALA A 130 -19.58 -6.50 9.74
N LEU A 131 -20.23 -7.65 9.50
CA LEU A 131 -20.28 -8.76 10.46
C LEU A 131 -18.87 -9.30 10.73
N ILE A 132 -18.10 -9.62 9.69
CA ILE A 132 -16.72 -10.11 9.84
C ILE A 132 -15.89 -9.11 10.64
N MET A 133 -15.94 -7.82 10.30
CA MET A 133 -15.16 -6.78 10.97
C MET A 133 -15.54 -6.58 12.44
N LYS A 134 -16.82 -6.84 12.79
CA LYS A 134 -17.31 -6.76 14.16
C LYS A 134 -16.90 -7.97 15.02
N PHE A 135 -16.80 -9.15 14.40
CA PHE A 135 -16.55 -10.42 15.12
C PHE A 135 -15.12 -10.96 15.01
N THR A 136 -14.27 -10.39 14.16
CA THR A 136 -12.86 -10.79 14.01
C THR A 136 -11.90 -9.83 14.70
N LYS A 137 -10.78 -10.36 15.21
CA LYS A 137 -9.72 -9.59 15.89
C LYS A 137 -8.98 -8.65 14.91
N GLU A 138 -8.14 -7.79 15.49
CA GLU A 138 -7.28 -6.78 14.81
C GLU A 138 -6.66 -7.29 13.49
N PRO A 139 -6.46 -6.40 12.49
CA PRO A 139 -5.98 -6.77 11.16
C PRO A 139 -4.62 -7.48 11.21
N LYS A 140 -4.37 -8.42 10.28
CA LYS A 140 -3.14 -9.23 10.25
C LYS A 140 -1.89 -8.39 9.94
N GLN A 141 -2.06 -7.29 9.21
CA GLN A 141 -1.02 -6.37 8.77
C GLN A 141 -1.62 -4.99 8.51
N ASP A 142 -0.77 -3.98 8.39
CA ASP A 142 -1.15 -2.61 8.02
C ASP A 142 -1.49 -2.49 6.51
N LEU A 143 -2.02 -1.32 6.14
CA LEU A 143 -2.47 -1.07 4.77
C LEU A 143 -1.27 -0.93 3.82
N GLU A 144 -0.15 -0.36 4.31
CA GLU A 144 1.10 -0.27 3.57
C GLU A 144 1.61 -1.65 3.15
N ALA A 145 1.77 -2.58 4.10
CA ALA A 145 2.25 -3.93 3.85
C ALA A 145 1.29 -4.73 2.98
N ALA A 146 -0.02 -4.56 3.18
CA ALA A 146 -1.02 -5.19 2.32
C ALA A 146 -0.98 -4.67 0.87
N THR A 147 -0.71 -3.38 0.69
CA THR A 147 -0.56 -2.78 -0.64
C THR A 147 0.69 -3.30 -1.33
N ALA A 148 1.82 -3.35 -0.60
CA ALA A 148 3.06 -3.92 -1.11
C ALA A 148 2.91 -5.41 -1.48
N GLN A 149 2.24 -6.20 -0.65
CA GLN A 149 1.97 -7.61 -0.92
C GLN A 149 1.11 -7.80 -2.19
N MET A 150 0.12 -6.92 -2.41
CA MET A 150 -0.67 -7.00 -3.63
C MET A 150 0.18 -6.68 -4.87
N GLU A 151 1.02 -5.65 -4.79
CA GLU A 151 1.89 -5.26 -5.91
C GLU A 151 2.92 -6.35 -6.26
N THR A 152 3.50 -7.01 -5.26
CA THR A 152 4.41 -8.15 -5.49
C THR A 152 3.70 -9.34 -6.11
N THR A 153 2.47 -9.63 -5.66
CA THR A 153 1.65 -10.74 -6.22
C THR A 153 1.17 -10.44 -7.64
N LYS A 154 0.86 -9.17 -7.95
CA LYS A 154 0.45 -8.72 -9.29
C LYS A 154 1.62 -8.59 -10.26
N GLY A 155 2.86 -8.47 -9.76
CA GLY A 155 4.07 -8.28 -10.57
C GLY A 155 4.17 -6.91 -11.25
N LYS A 156 3.26 -5.98 -10.94
CA LYS A 156 3.24 -4.60 -11.47
C LYS A 156 2.76 -3.64 -10.37
N LYS A 157 3.42 -2.48 -10.26
CA LYS A 157 3.02 -1.42 -9.33
C LYS A 157 1.66 -0.85 -9.72
N SER A 158 0.80 -0.59 -8.73
CA SER A 158 -0.45 0.11 -8.98
C SER A 158 -0.16 1.61 -9.02
N SER A 159 -0.56 2.27 -10.10
CA SER A 159 -0.37 3.72 -10.26
C SER A 159 -1.17 4.55 -9.24
N VAL A 160 -2.14 3.93 -8.56
CA VAL A 160 -3.11 4.64 -7.71
C VAL A 160 -3.07 4.15 -6.25
N ALA A 161 -2.78 2.88 -5.98
CA ALA A 161 -2.74 2.36 -4.61
C ALA A 161 -1.69 3.05 -3.74
N SER A 162 -0.49 3.29 -4.31
CA SER A 162 0.61 3.98 -3.61
C SER A 162 0.26 5.44 -3.23
N LYS A 163 -0.58 6.11 -4.03
CA LYS A 163 -1.00 7.50 -3.75
C LYS A 163 -2.00 7.58 -2.61
N LEU A 164 -2.90 6.61 -2.47
CA LEU A 164 -3.90 6.59 -1.41
C LEU A 164 -3.27 6.46 -0.02
N VAL A 165 -2.26 5.60 0.08
CA VAL A 165 -1.47 5.42 1.31
C VAL A 165 -0.67 6.68 1.67
N SER A 166 -0.31 7.48 0.67
CA SER A 166 0.48 8.72 0.84
C SER A 166 -0.36 9.97 1.14
N SER A 167 -1.67 9.94 0.88
CA SER A 167 -2.52 11.15 0.85
C SER A 167 -3.01 11.63 2.23
N ASP A 168 -2.91 10.82 3.28
CA ASP A 168 -3.47 11.12 4.62
C ASP A 168 -2.57 11.99 5.52
N LYS A 169 -1.51 12.61 5.00
CA LYS A 169 -0.61 13.48 5.79
C LYS A 169 -0.63 14.98 5.46
N ASN A 170 -1.48 15.43 4.54
CA ASN A 170 -1.61 16.86 4.22
C ASN A 170 -2.98 17.40 4.63
N VAL A 171 -3.15 17.72 5.92
CA VAL A 171 -4.04 18.79 6.35
C VAL A 171 -3.28 19.63 7.38
N ASN A 172 -3.17 20.92 7.07
CA ASN A 172 -2.44 22.00 7.76
C ASN A 172 -1.01 22.20 7.28
N THR A 173 -0.79 23.09 6.30
CA THR A 173 -0.26 24.45 6.53
C THR A 173 -0.42 25.26 5.24
N GLU A 174 -0.76 26.53 5.42
CA GLU A 174 -1.15 27.53 4.43
C GLU A 174 -0.04 27.91 3.44
N GLU A 175 -0.51 28.53 2.37
CA GLU A 175 0.22 29.26 1.33
C GLU A 175 1.29 30.21 1.89
N ASN A 176 2.47 30.21 1.26
CA ASN A 176 3.08 31.47 0.86
C ASN A 176 4.08 31.33 -0.28
N ALA A 177 4.16 32.42 -1.03
CA ALA A 177 4.58 32.55 -2.41
C ALA A 177 6.11 32.55 -2.67
N SER A 178 6.45 32.09 -3.88
CA SER A 178 7.29 32.74 -4.90
C SER A 178 8.75 33.18 -4.61
N GLY A 179 9.64 32.80 -5.54
CA GLY A 179 10.98 33.36 -5.80
C GLY A 179 12.11 32.66 -5.03
N ASN A 180 13.29 32.39 -5.57
CA ASN A 180 13.96 32.90 -6.76
C ASN A 180 15.06 31.88 -7.17
N VAL A 181 15.35 31.78 -8.47
CA VAL A 181 16.50 31.03 -9.00
C VAL A 181 17.70 31.97 -9.09
N SER A 182 18.87 31.51 -8.63
CA SER A 182 20.24 31.73 -9.15
C SER A 182 21.26 31.27 -8.10
N GLU A 183 21.98 30.15 -8.38
CA GLU A 183 23.42 30.08 -8.73
C GLU A 183 24.34 30.52 -7.58
N THR A 184 25.23 29.70 -7.01
CA THR A 184 26.44 29.04 -7.54
C THR A 184 26.98 28.20 -6.34
N SER A 185 27.53 26.98 -6.42
CA SER A 185 28.80 26.61 -7.07
C SER A 185 29.02 25.08 -7.03
N SER A 186 29.35 24.55 -8.20
CA SER A 186 30.07 23.32 -8.54
C SER A 186 30.83 22.57 -7.45
N LEU A 187 30.56 21.27 -7.34
CA LEU A 187 31.55 20.18 -7.39
C LEU A 187 30.86 18.96 -8.02
N ASP A 188 31.41 18.50 -9.14
CA ASP A 188 31.03 17.26 -9.83
C ASP A 188 31.47 16.07 -8.97
N ASP A 189 30.59 15.56 -8.12
CA ASP A 189 30.81 14.27 -7.45
C ASP A 189 29.93 13.22 -8.12
N ASP A 190 30.59 12.35 -8.88
CA ASP A 190 30.02 11.08 -9.31
C ASP A 190 29.46 10.33 -8.08
N PRO A 191 28.13 10.11 -7.99
CA PRO A 191 27.50 9.49 -6.83
C PRO A 191 28.06 8.10 -6.52
N GLU A 192 28.59 7.38 -7.52
CA GLU A 192 29.16 6.04 -7.32
C GLU A 192 30.49 6.11 -6.55
N ALA A 193 31.36 7.09 -6.84
CA ALA A 193 32.65 7.25 -6.17
C ALA A 193 32.52 7.60 -4.67
N LEU A 194 31.43 8.29 -4.28
CA LEU A 194 31.15 8.58 -2.87
C LEU A 194 30.74 7.33 -2.09
N LEU A 195 30.06 6.38 -2.71
CA LEU A 195 29.54 5.18 -2.03
C LEU A 195 30.65 4.17 -1.70
N ASP A 196 31.66 4.06 -2.57
CA ASP A 196 32.79 3.14 -2.39
C ASP A 196 33.66 3.51 -1.17
N ASN A 197 33.75 4.81 -0.84
CA ASN A 197 34.49 5.27 0.34
C ASN A 197 33.81 4.94 1.68
N TYR A 198 32.53 4.56 1.65
CA TYR A 198 31.71 4.36 2.85
C TYR A 198 31.32 2.89 3.10
N ASN A 199 31.83 1.94 2.30
CA ASN A 199 31.55 0.50 2.43
C ASN A 199 30.05 0.21 2.70
N THR A 200 29.16 0.91 2.00
CA THR A 200 27.73 0.93 2.38
C THR A 200 27.02 -0.40 2.18
N GLU A 201 27.67 -1.33 1.49
CA GLU A 201 27.13 -2.62 1.11
C GLU A 201 27.67 -3.79 1.93
N ASP A 202 28.81 -3.59 2.59
CA ASP A 202 29.48 -4.59 3.41
C ASP A 202 29.19 -4.29 4.89
N VAL A 203 28.24 -5.02 5.46
CA VAL A 203 27.80 -4.85 6.85
C VAL A 203 28.89 -5.28 7.83
N ASP A 204 29.78 -6.20 7.44
CA ASP A 204 30.81 -6.77 8.31
C ASP A 204 32.05 -5.86 8.42
N ALA A 205 32.20 -4.87 7.54
CA ALA A 205 33.33 -3.94 7.51
C ALA A 205 33.27 -2.83 8.57
N HIS A 206 32.18 -2.71 9.33
CA HIS A 206 31.94 -1.61 10.27
C HIS A 206 32.04 -2.06 11.73
N ASN A 207 32.40 -1.12 12.62
CA ASN A 207 32.42 -1.34 14.07
C ASN A 207 31.12 -0.81 14.69
N TYR A 208 30.41 -1.65 15.46
CA TYR A 208 29.11 -1.32 16.02
C TYR A 208 29.10 -1.14 17.56
N ASN A 209 30.26 -1.11 18.22
CA ASN A 209 30.41 -1.14 19.68
C ASN A 209 29.65 -0.05 20.47
N ASN A 210 29.20 1.04 19.82
CA ASN A 210 28.52 2.17 20.47
C ASN A 210 27.15 2.49 19.86
N ILE A 211 26.56 1.56 19.12
CA ILE A 211 25.31 1.79 18.39
C ILE A 211 24.12 1.51 19.32
N ASN A 212 23.48 2.57 19.79
CA ASN A 212 22.24 2.49 20.57
C ASN A 212 21.00 2.92 19.76
N HIS A 213 21.21 3.50 18.57
CA HIS A 213 20.14 4.02 17.75
C HIS A 213 20.36 3.75 16.25
N VAL A 214 19.44 3.00 15.66
CA VAL A 214 19.37 2.73 14.21
C VAL A 214 18.26 3.56 13.57
N ILE A 215 18.60 4.32 12.53
CA ILE A 215 17.66 5.21 11.84
C ILE A 215 17.46 4.75 10.40
N PHE A 216 16.22 4.44 10.04
CA PHE A 216 15.84 4.22 8.65
C PHE A 216 15.47 5.54 7.99
N ALA A 217 16.14 5.89 6.89
CA ALA A 217 15.87 7.14 6.17
C ALA A 217 15.40 6.91 4.72
N CYS A 218 14.45 7.74 4.29
CA CYS A 218 14.08 7.87 2.88
C CYS A 218 13.63 9.32 2.60
N ASP A 219 13.30 9.66 1.36
CA ASP A 219 12.94 11.04 0.98
C ASP A 219 11.89 11.68 1.88
N ALA A 220 10.80 10.97 2.15
CA ALA A 220 9.70 11.45 2.99
C ALA A 220 9.73 10.90 4.41
N GLY A 221 10.55 9.90 4.70
CA GLY A 221 10.69 9.29 6.02
C GLY A 221 9.52 8.45 6.54
N MET A 222 8.47 8.22 5.74
CA MET A 222 7.20 7.69 6.24
C MET A 222 6.66 6.46 5.49
N GLY A 223 7.35 6.01 4.44
CA GLY A 223 6.94 4.86 3.61
C GLY A 223 7.77 3.62 3.91
N SER A 224 8.61 3.23 2.95
CA SER A 224 9.42 2.03 3.04
C SER A 224 10.40 2.01 4.22
N SER A 225 10.87 3.18 4.69
CA SER A 225 11.70 3.31 5.88
C SER A 225 10.96 2.93 7.17
N ALA A 226 9.67 3.25 7.28
CA ALA A 226 8.84 2.88 8.43
C ALA A 226 8.64 1.36 8.51
N MET A 227 8.42 0.71 7.37
CA MET A 227 8.34 -0.76 7.29
C MET A 227 9.66 -1.42 7.66
N GLY A 228 10.78 -0.95 7.10
CA GLY A 228 12.12 -1.44 7.46
C GLY A 228 12.40 -1.33 8.96
N ALA A 229 12.11 -0.17 9.55
CA ALA A 229 12.23 0.05 11.00
C ALA A 229 11.36 -0.92 11.81
N SER A 230 10.08 -1.12 11.43
CA SER A 230 9.20 -2.07 12.09
C SER A 230 9.69 -3.52 12.00
N MET A 231 10.20 -3.93 10.84
CA MET A 231 10.75 -5.26 10.64
C MET A 231 11.99 -5.48 11.49
N LEU A 232 12.92 -4.53 11.50
CA LEU A 232 14.14 -4.64 12.31
C LEU A 232 13.82 -4.65 13.80
N ARG A 233 12.91 -3.77 14.29
CA ARG A 233 12.40 -3.81 15.67
C ARG A 233 11.87 -5.18 16.06
N ASN A 234 11.05 -5.79 15.19
CA ASN A 234 10.49 -7.11 15.44
C ASN A 234 11.57 -8.20 15.47
N LYS A 235 12.59 -8.09 14.62
CA LYS A 235 13.73 -9.03 14.65
C LYS A 235 14.57 -8.84 15.91
N PHE A 236 14.89 -7.61 16.30
CA PHE A 236 15.64 -7.28 17.52
C PHE A 236 14.95 -7.86 18.75
N LYS A 237 13.63 -7.64 18.87
CA LYS A 237 12.81 -8.20 19.95
C LYS A 237 12.83 -9.74 20.00
N LYS A 238 12.77 -10.40 18.84
CA LYS A 238 12.88 -11.88 18.76
C LYS A 238 14.29 -12.38 19.08
N ALA A 239 15.28 -11.58 18.75
CA ALA A 239 16.69 -11.85 18.97
C ALA A 239 17.15 -11.56 20.41
N GLY A 240 16.31 -10.92 21.23
CA GLY A 240 16.61 -10.55 22.61
C GLY A 240 17.32 -9.20 22.78
N ILE A 241 17.50 -8.43 21.70
CA ILE A 241 18.17 -7.12 21.72
C ILE A 241 17.12 -6.06 22.10
N ASN A 242 17.26 -5.48 23.29
CA ASN A 242 16.32 -4.46 23.79
C ASN A 242 16.96 -3.08 23.98
N ASP A 243 18.29 -3.01 24.01
CA ASP A 243 19.02 -1.79 24.34
C ASP A 243 19.25 -0.87 23.11
N ILE A 244 18.86 -1.35 21.93
CA ILE A 244 19.01 -0.62 20.67
C ILE A 244 17.65 -0.13 20.18
N THR A 245 17.51 1.19 20.10
CA THR A 245 16.31 1.85 19.57
C THR A 245 16.35 1.87 18.05
N VAL A 246 15.20 1.66 17.41
CA VAL A 246 15.08 1.72 15.94
C VAL A 246 13.95 2.66 15.55
N THR A 247 14.27 3.72 14.79
CA THR A 247 13.30 4.72 14.30
C THR A 247 13.41 4.92 12.79
N ASN A 248 12.53 5.77 12.25
CA ASN A 248 12.57 6.19 10.86
C ASN A 248 12.36 7.71 10.75
N THR A 249 13.01 8.36 9.79
CA THR A 249 12.88 9.80 9.53
C THR A 249 13.13 10.14 8.07
N ALA A 250 12.84 11.38 7.66
CA ALA A 250 13.18 11.88 6.33
C ALA A 250 14.68 12.21 6.25
N ILE A 251 15.30 12.06 5.07
CA ILE A 251 16.75 12.32 4.91
C ILE A 251 17.13 13.73 5.34
N ASN A 252 16.32 14.74 5.02
CA ASN A 252 16.55 16.14 5.41
C ASN A 252 16.36 16.40 6.93
N GLN A 253 15.81 15.44 7.67
CA GLN A 253 15.58 15.48 9.11
C GLN A 253 16.48 14.52 9.88
N LEU A 254 17.52 13.98 9.22
CA LEU A 254 18.51 13.15 9.89
C LEU A 254 19.24 13.97 10.97
N PRO A 255 19.31 13.46 12.21
CA PRO A 255 20.00 14.15 13.29
C PRO A 255 21.52 14.05 13.08
N LYS A 256 22.26 15.10 13.45
CA LYS A 256 23.70 15.19 13.14
C LYS A 256 24.55 14.17 13.91
N ASP A 257 24.02 13.69 15.03
CA ASP A 257 24.58 12.67 15.91
C ASP A 257 24.08 11.26 15.58
N ALA A 258 23.44 11.07 14.42
CA ALA A 258 23.07 9.74 13.94
C ALA A 258 24.30 8.81 13.90
N GLN A 259 24.17 7.62 14.51
CA GLN A 259 25.24 6.64 14.59
C GLN A 259 25.18 5.64 13.44
N LEU A 260 23.99 5.12 13.14
CA LEU A 260 23.72 4.18 12.06
C LEU A 260 22.49 4.60 11.26
N VAL A 261 22.68 4.77 9.95
CA VAL A 261 21.64 5.16 9.00
C VAL A 261 21.47 4.06 7.94
N ILE A 262 20.23 3.64 7.72
CA ILE A 262 19.87 2.64 6.70
C ILE A 262 18.98 3.28 5.63
N THR A 263 19.43 3.23 4.36
CA THR A 263 18.74 3.84 3.21
C THR A 263 18.61 2.88 2.04
N GLN A 264 17.75 3.18 1.07
CA GLN A 264 17.82 2.53 -0.23
C GLN A 264 19.07 2.99 -0.98
N LYS A 265 19.69 2.11 -1.78
CA LYS A 265 20.93 2.39 -2.55
C LYS A 265 20.89 3.76 -3.26
N LYS A 266 19.78 4.07 -3.94
CA LYS A 266 19.55 5.32 -4.69
C LYS A 266 19.49 6.61 -3.85
N LEU A 267 19.42 6.50 -2.53
CA LEU A 267 19.26 7.62 -1.61
C LEU A 267 20.42 7.73 -0.60
N THR A 268 21.37 6.80 -0.67
CA THR A 268 22.47 6.67 0.31
C THR A 268 23.45 7.84 0.18
N ASP A 269 23.73 8.27 -1.04
CA ASP A 269 24.55 9.46 -1.34
C ASP A 269 24.02 10.71 -0.62
N ARG A 270 22.70 10.92 -0.64
CA ARG A 270 22.04 12.05 0.01
C ARG A 270 22.08 11.96 1.53
N ALA A 271 21.96 10.76 2.09
CA ALA A 271 22.10 10.56 3.53
C ALA A 271 23.54 10.78 4.00
N ILE A 272 24.54 10.31 3.25
CA ILE A 272 25.97 10.57 3.51
C ILE A 272 26.23 12.07 3.53
N LYS A 273 25.74 12.81 2.52
CA LYS A 273 25.89 14.28 2.47
C LYS A 273 25.28 15.00 3.67
N GLN A 274 24.19 14.48 4.22
CA GLN A 274 23.52 15.08 5.39
C GLN A 274 24.24 14.74 6.71
N THR A 275 24.68 13.49 6.88
CA THR A 275 25.32 12.98 8.10
C THR A 275 26.57 12.14 7.75
N PRO A 276 27.68 12.76 7.37
CA PRO A 276 28.86 12.05 6.86
C PRO A 276 29.60 11.23 7.92
N ASN A 277 29.35 11.48 9.21
CA ASN A 277 30.03 10.78 10.30
C ASN A 277 29.28 9.52 10.77
N ALA A 278 28.08 9.26 10.25
CA ALA A 278 27.30 8.08 10.58
C ALA A 278 27.81 6.87 9.78
N ILE A 279 27.59 5.66 10.29
CA ILE A 279 27.69 4.43 9.49
C ILE A 279 26.48 4.40 8.56
N HIS A 280 26.70 4.19 7.27
CA HIS A 280 25.62 4.11 6.27
C HIS A 280 25.54 2.70 5.71
N ILE A 281 24.37 2.07 5.83
CA ILE A 281 24.09 0.78 5.20
C ILE A 281 23.04 1.00 4.12
N SER A 282 23.39 0.72 2.89
CA SER A 282 22.44 0.72 1.79
C SER A 282 21.65 -0.59 1.78
N VAL A 283 20.45 -0.61 1.21
CA VAL A 283 19.70 -1.83 0.90
C VAL A 283 19.00 -1.66 -0.45
N ASP A 284 18.73 -2.76 -1.15
CA ASP A 284 17.92 -2.71 -2.37
C ASP A 284 16.44 -2.49 -2.05
N ASN A 285 15.94 -3.16 -1.02
CA ASN A 285 14.55 -3.10 -0.59
C ASN A 285 14.46 -3.27 0.94
N PHE A 286 13.65 -2.42 1.58
CA PHE A 286 13.44 -2.45 3.01
C PHE A 286 12.65 -3.67 3.53
N LEU A 287 11.93 -4.38 2.66
CA LEU A 287 11.12 -5.53 3.04
C LEU A 287 11.90 -6.84 3.14
N ASN A 288 12.98 -6.97 2.37
CA ASN A 288 13.72 -8.21 2.30
C ASN A 288 15.17 -7.91 1.91
N SER A 289 16.04 -7.82 2.93
CA SER A 289 17.47 -7.64 2.73
C SER A 289 18.22 -8.63 3.63
N PRO A 290 19.18 -9.40 3.09
CA PRO A 290 20.05 -10.27 3.89
C PRO A 290 20.86 -9.46 4.91
N ARG A 291 21.11 -8.17 4.62
CA ARG A 291 21.84 -7.22 5.47
C ARG A 291 21.24 -7.06 6.87
N TYR A 292 19.94 -7.33 7.05
CA TYR A 292 19.33 -7.28 8.38
C TYR A 292 19.77 -8.41 9.31
N GLU A 293 20.01 -9.60 8.76
CA GLU A 293 20.52 -10.73 9.55
C GLU A 293 22.02 -10.55 9.85
N GLU A 294 22.79 -10.01 8.91
CA GLU A 294 24.20 -9.64 9.12
C GLU A 294 24.32 -8.59 10.23
N LEU A 295 23.53 -7.52 10.15
CA LEU A 295 23.51 -6.46 11.16
C LEU A 295 23.12 -6.99 12.55
N LEU A 296 22.13 -7.87 12.60
CA LEU A 296 21.74 -8.56 13.84
C LEU A 296 22.89 -9.36 14.45
N ASN A 297 23.62 -10.11 13.63
CA ASN A 297 24.71 -10.96 14.10
C ASN A 297 25.89 -10.13 14.62
N ASN A 298 26.21 -9.01 13.99
CA ASN A 298 27.28 -8.13 14.44
C ASN A 298 26.89 -7.38 15.72
N LEU A 299 25.68 -6.83 15.80
CA LEU A 299 25.20 -6.17 17.02
C LEU A 299 25.08 -7.14 18.21
N LYS A 300 24.80 -8.43 17.97
CA LYS A 300 24.81 -9.46 19.03
C LYS A 300 26.20 -9.81 19.55
N LYS A 301 27.21 -9.83 18.68
CA LYS A 301 28.58 -10.16 19.08
C LYS A 301 29.12 -9.10 20.02
N ASP A 302 28.72 -7.85 19.82
CA ASP A 302 29.17 -6.72 20.62
C ASP A 302 28.43 -6.64 21.98
N ASP A 303 27.16 -7.06 22.06
CA ASP A 303 26.43 -7.20 23.34
C ASP A 303 26.96 -8.33 24.26
N GLN A 304 27.80 -9.24 23.74
CA GLN A 304 28.38 -10.36 24.51
C GLN A 304 29.90 -10.27 24.72
N ALA A 305 30.53 -9.16 24.29
CA ALA A 305 31.95 -8.88 24.48
C ALA A 305 32.18 -7.93 25.67
#